data_AF-A0AA37GKJ9-F1
#
_entry.id   AF-A0AA37GKJ9-F1
#
_cell.length_a   1.000
_cell.length_b   1.000
_cell.length_c   1.000
_cell.angle_alpha   90.00
_cell.angle_beta   90.00
_cell.angle_gamma   90.00
#
_symmetry.space_group_name_H-M   'P 1'
#
loop_
_entity.id
_entity.type
_entity.pdbx_description
1 polymer ?
#
loop_
_entity_poly.entity_id
_entity_poly.type
_entity_poly.pdbx_seq_one_letter_code
_entity_poly.pdbx_strand_id
1 'polypeptide(L)'
;MTCRCKAQFCYICGAIWDPSVGCPNFCNGDEELERRRMEEEARNAELEAEKAAQEAAAAAEAAEKIEAEKRTRANPQFTKLQGEMCQELDRFRTYTRKMKWVMWTRQAEKKQALADRYSDQIDKMKERHAKTAAHLEERQIEAEIDLRSTLDQSEKSVKIRLKHMEAYCDGLGRTSNADLPPRIVTERDLRLLGQQYNVRDGMERLHQAKINVLRDRQAKRMEELLERQEQELEKLTDRKEQDIENLATDFAQEEDTLAKIINDRKQRLQRRWLIAIEILRKELEEQTGDQYASLALPVWPDDTETQDEILAPLPNPPTSED
;
A
#
# COMPACT_ATOMS: atom_id res chain seq x y z
N MET A 1 -78.45 9.60 -23.45
CA MET A 1 -78.07 9.76 -22.02
C MET A 1 -79.31 10.14 -21.21
N THR A 2 -79.44 9.70 -19.94
CA THR A 2 -80.62 9.97 -19.09
C THR A 2 -80.25 10.79 -17.86
N CYS A 3 -80.95 11.89 -17.63
CA CYS A 3 -80.76 12.72 -16.44
C CYS A 3 -81.57 12.18 -15.25
N ARG A 4 -81.18 12.53 -14.02
CA ARG A 4 -81.89 12.17 -12.77
C ARG A 4 -83.37 12.59 -12.76
N CYS A 5 -83.77 13.57 -13.57
CA CYS A 5 -85.17 13.98 -13.76
C CYS A 5 -85.97 13.10 -14.74
N LYS A 6 -85.43 11.95 -15.18
CA LYS A 6 -86.01 11.01 -16.15
C LYS A 6 -86.21 11.55 -17.59
N ALA A 7 -85.75 12.77 -17.88
CA ALA A 7 -85.65 13.25 -19.26
C ALA A 7 -84.55 12.46 -20.00
N GLN A 8 -84.91 11.91 -21.16
CA GLN A 8 -83.99 11.25 -22.08
C GLN A 8 -83.43 12.33 -23.02
N PHE A 9 -82.15 12.27 -23.36
CA PHE A 9 -81.52 13.18 -24.32
C PHE A 9 -80.84 12.38 -25.43
N CYS A 10 -80.94 12.89 -26.66
CA CYS A 10 -80.23 12.35 -27.82
C CYS A 10 -78.72 12.37 -27.54
N TYR A 11 -78.03 11.24 -27.72
CA TYR A 11 -76.61 11.11 -27.40
C TYR A 11 -75.69 11.79 -28.42
N ILE A 12 -76.23 12.28 -29.54
CA ILE A 12 -75.49 12.94 -30.63
C ILE A 12 -75.54 14.46 -30.50
N CYS A 13 -76.74 15.05 -30.45
CA CYS A 13 -76.92 16.50 -30.45
C CYS A 13 -77.30 17.08 -29.08
N GLY A 14 -77.55 16.24 -28.07
CA GLY A 14 -77.91 16.67 -26.72
C GLY A 14 -79.33 17.21 -26.55
N ALA A 15 -80.18 17.17 -27.59
CA ALA A 15 -81.57 17.61 -27.52
C ALA A 15 -82.44 16.65 -26.66
N ILE A 16 -83.52 17.17 -26.05
CA ILE A 16 -84.48 16.36 -25.27
C ILE A 16 -85.17 15.37 -26.21
N TRP A 17 -85.11 14.09 -25.87
CA TRP A 17 -85.66 12.98 -26.63
C TRP A 17 -87.14 12.77 -26.29
N ASP A 18 -88.00 12.78 -27.31
CA ASP A 18 -89.43 12.52 -27.16
C ASP A 18 -89.73 11.02 -27.38
N PRO A 19 -90.41 10.32 -26.46
CA PRO A 19 -90.73 8.90 -26.62
C PRO A 19 -91.62 8.55 -27.83
N SER A 20 -92.37 9.52 -28.35
CA SER A 20 -93.37 9.30 -29.41
C SER A 20 -92.88 9.65 -30.82
N VAL A 21 -91.92 10.58 -30.94
CA VAL A 21 -91.40 11.08 -32.23
C VAL A 21 -89.88 10.84 -32.40
N GLY A 22 -89.15 10.52 -31.32
CA GLY A 22 -87.70 10.32 -31.34
C GLY A 22 -86.92 11.62 -31.10
N CYS A 23 -85.70 11.73 -31.64
CA CYS A 23 -84.93 12.97 -31.59
C CYS A 23 -85.60 14.07 -32.45
N PRO A 24 -85.91 15.26 -31.92
CA PRO A 24 -86.58 16.33 -32.66
C PRO A 24 -85.83 16.81 -33.92
N ASN A 25 -84.51 16.62 -33.96
CA ASN A 25 -83.67 16.95 -35.11
C ASN A 25 -83.51 15.79 -36.11
N PHE A 26 -84.26 14.69 -35.94
CA PHE A 26 -84.16 13.47 -36.76
C PHE A 26 -82.71 12.99 -36.93
N CYS A 27 -81.90 13.08 -35.88
CA CYS A 27 -80.52 12.62 -35.93
C CYS A 27 -80.50 11.10 -36.17
N ASN A 28 -79.98 10.68 -37.32
CA ASN A 28 -79.82 9.27 -37.65
C ASN A 28 -78.57 8.75 -36.92
N GLY A 29 -78.81 8.11 -35.78
CA GLY A 29 -77.81 7.69 -34.80
C GLY A 29 -76.64 6.91 -35.42
N ASP A 30 -77.03 6.01 -36.30
CA ASP A 30 -76.16 5.01 -36.87
C ASP A 30 -75.27 5.61 -37.97
N GLU A 31 -75.78 6.50 -38.81
CA GLU A 31 -75.02 7.11 -39.92
C GLU A 31 -73.90 8.06 -39.45
N GLU A 32 -74.11 8.85 -38.39
CA GLU A 32 -73.08 9.77 -37.89
C GLU A 32 -71.99 9.04 -37.08
N LEU A 33 -72.36 8.00 -36.33
CA LEU A 33 -71.42 7.10 -35.68
C LEU A 33 -70.64 6.24 -36.68
N GLU A 34 -71.26 5.83 -37.78
CA GLU A 34 -70.58 5.16 -38.90
C GLU A 34 -69.62 6.12 -39.60
N ARG A 35 -70.00 7.38 -39.84
CA ARG A 35 -69.10 8.38 -40.43
C ARG A 35 -67.88 8.65 -39.55
N ARG A 36 -68.05 8.83 -38.23
CA ARG A 36 -66.94 9.00 -37.29
C ARG A 36 -66.07 7.75 -37.16
N ARG A 37 -66.66 6.56 -37.19
CA ARG A 37 -65.92 5.29 -37.25
C ARG A 37 -65.09 5.21 -38.53
N MET A 38 -65.66 5.53 -39.69
CA MET A 38 -64.93 5.57 -40.96
C MET A 38 -63.81 6.62 -40.98
N GLU A 39 -64.02 7.79 -40.37
CA GLU A 39 -62.99 8.84 -40.24
C GLU A 39 -61.88 8.47 -39.22
N GLU A 40 -62.22 7.81 -38.12
CA GLU A 40 -61.25 7.28 -37.16
C GLU A 40 -60.49 6.07 -37.72
N GLU A 41 -61.16 5.18 -38.45
CA GLU A 41 -60.56 4.08 -39.19
C GLU A 41 -59.64 4.60 -40.30
N ALA A 42 -60.02 5.65 -41.02
CA ALA A 42 -59.17 6.30 -42.00
C ALA A 42 -57.92 6.94 -41.36
N ARG A 43 -58.08 7.65 -40.24
CA ARG A 43 -56.93 8.22 -39.50
C ARG A 43 -56.01 7.14 -38.92
N ASN A 44 -56.58 6.04 -38.40
CA ASN A 44 -55.79 4.91 -37.93
C ASN A 44 -55.07 4.21 -39.09
N ALA A 45 -55.73 4.03 -40.23
CA ALA A 45 -55.12 3.46 -41.43
C ALA A 45 -53.99 4.35 -41.97
N GLU A 46 -54.12 5.68 -41.92
CA GLU A 46 -53.05 6.62 -42.27
C GLU A 46 -51.84 6.50 -41.33
N LEU A 47 -52.08 6.45 -40.01
CA LEU A 47 -51.01 6.26 -39.02
C LEU A 47 -50.34 4.88 -39.11
N GLU A 48 -51.11 3.84 -39.41
CA GLU A 48 -50.57 2.49 -39.65
C GLU A 48 -49.78 2.43 -40.95
N ALA A 49 -50.23 3.10 -42.01
CA ALA A 49 -49.47 3.24 -43.25
C ALA A 49 -48.18 4.04 -43.04
N GLU A 50 -48.21 5.10 -42.23
CA GLU A 50 -47.01 5.88 -41.88
C GLU A 50 -46.02 5.04 -41.06
N LYS A 51 -46.50 4.29 -40.06
CA LYS A 51 -45.65 3.37 -39.29
C LYS A 51 -45.08 2.25 -40.17
N ALA A 52 -45.90 1.66 -41.03
CA ALA A 52 -45.44 0.63 -41.96
C ALA A 52 -44.40 1.19 -42.95
N ALA A 53 -44.55 2.43 -43.41
CA ALA A 53 -43.56 3.10 -44.24
C ALA A 53 -42.25 3.38 -43.47
N GLN A 54 -42.33 3.81 -42.21
CA GLN A 54 -41.16 4.01 -41.35
C GLN A 54 -40.44 2.69 -41.05
N GLU A 55 -41.17 1.62 -40.76
CA GLU A 55 -40.62 0.29 -40.52
C GLU A 55 -40.00 -0.30 -41.79
N ALA A 56 -40.65 -0.13 -42.95
CA ALA A 56 -40.09 -0.54 -44.23
C ALA A 56 -38.82 0.24 -44.60
N ALA A 57 -38.79 1.55 -44.33
CA ALA A 57 -37.60 2.38 -44.52
C ALA A 57 -36.46 1.96 -43.58
N ALA A 58 -36.77 1.70 -42.30
CA ALA A 58 -35.79 1.21 -41.33
C ALA A 58 -35.26 -0.19 -41.69
N ALA A 59 -36.11 -1.08 -42.20
CA ALA A 59 -35.71 -2.40 -42.67
C ALA A 59 -34.80 -2.31 -43.91
N ALA A 60 -35.09 -1.40 -44.84
CA ALA A 60 -34.25 -1.13 -46.00
C ALA A 60 -32.88 -0.56 -45.59
N GLU A 61 -32.85 0.41 -44.68
CA GLU A 61 -31.60 0.97 -44.14
C GLU A 61 -30.76 -0.09 -43.39
N ALA A 62 -31.41 -0.98 -42.63
CA ALA A 62 -30.74 -2.08 -41.97
C ALA A 62 -30.15 -3.09 -42.97
N ALA A 63 -30.86 -3.40 -44.06
CA ALA A 63 -30.35 -4.25 -45.13
C ALA A 63 -29.15 -3.62 -45.84
N GLU A 64 -29.20 -2.33 -46.15
CA GLU A 64 -28.10 -1.58 -46.77
C GLU A 64 -26.86 -1.55 -45.86
N LYS A 65 -27.03 -1.36 -44.54
CA LYS A 65 -25.94 -1.44 -43.57
C LYS A 65 -25.25 -2.80 -43.57
N ILE A 66 -26.03 -3.89 -43.60
CA ILE A 66 -25.49 -5.26 -43.64
C ILE A 66 -24.71 -5.49 -44.94
N GLU A 67 -25.18 -4.98 -46.06
CA GLU A 67 -24.47 -5.07 -47.34
C GLU A 67 -23.19 -4.23 -47.38
N ALA A 68 -23.23 -3.01 -46.82
CA ALA A 68 -22.07 -2.15 -46.66
C ALA A 68 -21.00 -2.81 -45.78
N GLU A 69 -21.39 -3.47 -44.69
CA GLU A 69 -20.47 -4.25 -43.84
C GLU A 69 -19.83 -5.42 -44.59
N LYS A 70 -20.62 -6.17 -45.39
CA LYS A 70 -20.10 -7.26 -46.21
C LYS A 70 -19.08 -6.75 -47.24
N ARG A 71 -19.37 -5.64 -47.91
CA ARG A 71 -18.46 -5.00 -48.88
C ARG A 71 -17.17 -4.52 -48.21
N THR A 72 -17.28 -3.96 -47.01
CA THR A 72 -16.12 -3.52 -46.21
C THR A 72 -15.22 -4.69 -45.81
N ARG A 73 -15.80 -5.81 -45.35
CA ARG A 73 -15.05 -7.03 -44.99
C ARG A 73 -14.42 -7.73 -46.19
N ALA A 74 -15.03 -7.66 -47.36
CA ALA A 74 -14.54 -8.31 -48.57
C ALA A 74 -13.39 -7.53 -49.25
N ASN A 75 -13.26 -6.24 -48.99
CA ASN A 75 -12.30 -5.39 -49.67
C ASN A 75 -10.88 -5.54 -49.07
N PRO A 76 -9.86 -5.86 -49.89
CA PRO A 76 -8.49 -6.08 -49.41
C PRO A 76 -7.83 -4.84 -48.79
N GLN A 77 -8.23 -3.62 -49.15
CA GLN A 77 -7.64 -2.40 -48.59
C GLN A 77 -8.01 -2.22 -47.11
N PHE A 78 -9.26 -2.52 -46.74
CA PHE A 78 -9.70 -2.51 -45.35
C PHE A 78 -9.00 -3.60 -44.53
N THR A 79 -8.82 -4.80 -45.10
CA THR A 79 -8.06 -5.88 -44.45
C THR A 79 -6.60 -5.49 -44.22
N LYS A 80 -5.97 -4.80 -45.19
CA LYS A 80 -4.61 -4.29 -45.04
C LYS A 80 -4.51 -3.25 -43.93
N LEU A 81 -5.42 -2.28 -43.90
CA LEU A 81 -5.48 -1.26 -42.86
C LEU A 81 -5.68 -1.88 -41.46
N GLN A 82 -6.56 -2.87 -41.35
CA GLN A 82 -6.76 -3.62 -40.11
C GLN A 82 -5.47 -4.33 -39.66
N GLY A 83 -4.73 -4.94 -40.59
CA GLY A 83 -3.43 -5.54 -40.32
C GLY A 83 -2.39 -4.53 -39.81
N GLU A 84 -2.31 -3.35 -40.43
CA GLU A 84 -1.43 -2.26 -40.00
C GLU A 84 -1.79 -1.77 -38.58
N MET A 85 -3.08 -1.60 -38.30
CA MET A 85 -3.54 -1.18 -36.97
C MET A 85 -3.23 -2.23 -35.88
N CYS A 86 -3.37 -3.53 -36.19
CA CYS A 86 -2.95 -4.60 -35.28
C CYS A 86 -1.43 -4.58 -35.01
N GLN A 87 -0.60 -4.39 -36.05
CA GLN A 87 0.85 -4.27 -35.86
C GLN A 87 1.24 -3.05 -35.01
N GLU A 88 0.55 -1.92 -35.20
CA GLU A 88 0.76 -0.73 -34.38
C GLU A 88 0.34 -0.94 -32.93
N LEU A 89 -0.76 -1.67 -32.69
CA LEU A 89 -1.18 -2.10 -31.36
C LEU A 89 -0.08 -2.93 -30.67
N ASP A 90 0.50 -3.91 -31.37
CA ASP A 90 1.55 -4.76 -30.81
C ASP A 90 2.84 -3.98 -30.51
N ARG A 91 3.23 -3.06 -31.39
CA ARG A 91 4.34 -2.12 -31.13
C ARG A 91 4.06 -1.24 -29.91
N PHE A 92 2.82 -0.79 -29.74
CA PHE A 92 2.43 0.00 -28.57
C PHE A 92 2.46 -0.83 -27.28
N ARG A 93 2.01 -2.09 -27.32
CA ARG A 93 2.07 -3.02 -26.18
C ARG A 93 3.50 -3.30 -25.75
N THR A 94 4.37 -3.64 -26.71
CA THR A 94 5.81 -3.86 -26.44
C THR A 94 6.49 -2.62 -25.87
N TYR A 95 6.19 -1.44 -26.41
CA TYR A 95 6.64 -0.16 -25.85
C TYR A 95 6.19 0.01 -24.39
N THR A 96 4.90 -0.21 -24.12
CA THR A 96 4.31 -0.04 -22.79
C THR A 96 4.92 -1.00 -21.77
N ARG A 97 5.04 -2.28 -22.13
CA ARG A 97 5.67 -3.30 -21.28
C ARG A 97 7.12 -2.95 -20.99
N LYS A 98 7.90 -2.54 -21.99
CA LYS A 98 9.29 -2.10 -21.81
C LYS A 98 9.39 -0.92 -20.84
N MET A 99 8.50 0.06 -20.95
CA MET A 99 8.52 1.24 -20.09
C MET A 99 8.19 0.89 -18.63
N LYS A 100 7.14 0.07 -18.41
CA LYS A 100 6.80 -0.45 -17.08
C LYS A 100 7.96 -1.26 -16.49
N TRP A 101 8.55 -2.16 -17.28
CA TRP A 101 9.68 -2.98 -16.87
C TRP A 101 10.87 -2.13 -16.41
N VAL A 102 11.31 -1.14 -17.20
CA VAL A 102 12.43 -0.25 -16.82
C VAL A 102 12.13 0.49 -15.52
N MET A 103 10.90 0.99 -15.36
CA MET A 103 10.48 1.72 -14.17
C MET A 103 10.52 0.82 -12.92
N TRP A 104 9.97 -0.40 -13.00
CA TRP A 104 9.99 -1.36 -11.90
C TRP A 104 11.38 -1.88 -11.56
N THR A 105 12.21 -2.18 -12.56
CA THR A 105 13.60 -2.59 -12.32
C THR A 105 14.36 -1.49 -11.58
N ARG A 106 14.24 -0.23 -12.03
CA ARG A 106 14.84 0.92 -11.34
C ARG A 106 14.32 1.06 -9.90
N GLN A 107 13.04 0.82 -9.67
CA GLN A 107 12.47 0.90 -8.32
C GLN A 107 13.00 -0.23 -7.42
N ALA A 108 13.09 -1.45 -7.95
CA ALA A 108 13.65 -2.59 -7.22
C ALA A 108 15.11 -2.32 -6.83
N GLU A 109 15.91 -1.78 -7.74
CA GLU A 109 17.29 -1.36 -7.47
C GLU A 109 17.36 -0.27 -6.39
N LYS A 110 16.53 0.78 -6.48
CA LYS A 110 16.46 1.84 -5.45
C LYS A 110 16.10 1.26 -4.08
N LYS A 111 15.10 0.37 -4.01
CA LYS A 111 14.65 -0.27 -2.77
C LYS A 111 15.74 -1.17 -2.18
N GLN A 112 16.41 -1.96 -3.01
CA GLN A 112 17.51 -2.81 -2.57
C GLN A 112 18.67 -1.96 -2.03
N ALA A 113 19.09 -0.94 -2.78
CA ALA A 113 20.16 -0.04 -2.35
C ALA A 113 19.82 0.69 -1.04
N LEU A 114 18.56 1.06 -0.82
CA LEU A 114 18.11 1.65 0.43
C LEU A 114 18.19 0.64 1.59
N ALA A 115 17.72 -0.58 1.37
CA ALA A 115 17.76 -1.65 2.35
C ALA A 115 19.21 -1.97 2.78
N ASP A 116 20.11 -2.11 1.81
CA ASP A 116 21.53 -2.42 2.04
C ASP A 116 22.23 -1.28 2.81
N ARG A 117 21.93 -0.02 2.45
CA ARG A 117 22.49 1.15 3.18
C ARG A 117 22.07 1.15 4.64
N TYR A 118 20.80 0.88 4.92
CA TYR A 118 20.29 0.88 6.28
C TYR A 118 20.73 -0.34 7.07
N SER A 119 20.84 -1.53 6.46
CA SER A 119 21.43 -2.70 7.15
C SER A 119 22.87 -2.42 7.56
N ASP A 120 23.69 -1.88 6.65
CA ASP A 120 25.07 -1.51 6.94
C ASP A 120 25.18 -0.48 8.07
N GLN A 121 24.30 0.51 8.09
CA GLN A 121 24.29 1.54 9.14
C GLN A 121 23.88 0.96 10.50
N ILE A 122 22.83 0.12 10.53
CA ILE A 122 22.36 -0.57 11.74
C ILE A 122 23.47 -1.45 12.29
N ASP A 123 24.13 -2.25 11.44
CA ASP A 123 25.16 -3.19 11.88
C ASP A 123 26.39 -2.45 12.42
N LYS A 124 26.84 -1.39 11.74
CA LYS A 124 27.93 -0.53 12.23
C LYS A 124 27.58 0.14 13.56
N MET A 125 26.33 0.56 13.74
CA MET A 125 25.87 1.17 14.99
C MET A 125 25.85 0.14 16.12
N LYS A 126 25.25 -1.04 15.89
CA LYS A 126 25.23 -2.16 16.84
C LYS A 126 26.62 -2.60 17.25
N GLU A 127 27.56 -2.68 16.30
CA GLU A 127 28.94 -3.04 16.60
C GLU A 127 29.61 -2.01 17.53
N ARG A 128 29.39 -0.70 17.29
CA ARG A 128 29.91 0.37 18.17
C ARG A 128 29.26 0.33 19.55
N HIS A 129 27.97 0.07 19.62
CA HIS A 129 27.23 -0.08 20.87
C HIS A 129 27.77 -1.25 21.69
N ALA A 130 27.95 -2.41 21.06
CA ALA A 130 28.53 -3.59 21.69
C ALA A 130 29.95 -3.32 22.22
N LYS A 131 30.82 -2.66 21.43
CA LYS A 131 32.17 -2.27 21.89
C LYS A 131 32.13 -1.32 23.09
N THR A 132 31.21 -0.36 23.09
CA THR A 132 31.09 0.62 24.17
C THR A 132 30.56 -0.03 25.45
N ALA A 133 29.57 -0.93 25.32
CA ALA A 133 29.04 -1.71 26.43
C ALA A 133 30.12 -2.63 27.03
N ALA A 134 30.84 -3.38 26.20
CA ALA A 134 31.94 -4.25 26.64
C ALA A 134 33.04 -3.45 27.36
N HIS A 135 33.43 -2.29 26.83
CA HIS A 135 34.41 -1.42 27.51
C HIS A 135 33.90 -0.96 28.88
N LEU A 136 32.61 -0.61 29.00
CA LEU A 136 32.05 -0.23 30.30
C LEU A 136 32.08 -1.39 31.28
N GLU A 137 31.69 -2.60 30.85
CA GLU A 137 31.74 -3.83 31.65
C GLU A 137 33.16 -4.15 32.13
N GLU A 138 34.16 -4.07 31.25
CA GLU A 138 35.57 -4.28 31.61
C GLU A 138 36.02 -3.33 32.74
N ARG A 139 35.69 -2.03 32.62
CA ARG A 139 35.99 -1.04 33.68
C ARG A 139 35.24 -1.33 34.99
N GLN A 140 34.01 -1.85 34.89
CA GLN A 140 33.22 -2.22 36.07
C GLN A 140 33.83 -3.42 36.79
N ILE A 141 34.28 -4.43 36.04
CA ILE A 141 34.97 -5.61 36.56
C ILE A 141 36.27 -5.18 37.23
N GLU A 142 37.09 -4.34 36.59
CA GLU A 142 38.34 -3.82 37.15
C GLU A 142 38.10 -3.11 38.49
N ALA A 143 37.10 -2.20 38.54
CA ALA A 143 36.75 -1.50 39.77
C ALA A 143 36.26 -2.44 40.89
N GLU A 144 35.57 -3.53 40.55
CA GLU A 144 35.15 -4.54 41.53
C GLU A 144 36.34 -5.37 42.04
N ILE A 145 37.27 -5.74 41.16
CA ILE A 145 38.52 -6.45 41.52
C ILE A 145 39.35 -5.59 42.49
N ASP A 146 39.54 -4.32 42.17
CA ASP A 146 40.28 -3.38 43.02
C ASP A 146 39.60 -3.20 44.38
N LEU A 147 38.27 -3.05 44.39
CA LEU A 147 37.52 -2.95 45.64
C LEU A 147 37.73 -4.21 46.50
N ARG A 148 37.57 -5.41 45.92
CA ARG A 148 37.78 -6.68 46.65
C ARG A 148 39.22 -6.79 47.17
N SER A 149 40.20 -6.46 46.36
CA SER A 149 41.62 -6.40 46.75
C SER A 149 41.83 -5.51 47.98
N THR A 150 41.28 -4.29 47.99
CA THR A 150 41.40 -3.37 49.14
C THR A 150 40.69 -3.88 50.39
N LEU A 151 39.51 -4.50 50.23
CA LEU A 151 38.76 -5.10 51.33
C LEU A 151 39.53 -6.29 51.94
N ASP A 152 40.09 -7.16 51.11
CA ASP A 152 40.92 -8.30 51.55
C ASP A 152 42.18 -7.84 52.29
N GLN A 153 42.85 -6.78 51.80
CA GLN A 153 43.98 -6.17 52.49
C GLN A 153 43.58 -5.61 53.86
N SER A 154 42.44 -4.92 53.93
CA SER A 154 41.90 -4.41 55.19
C SER A 154 41.59 -5.55 56.17
N GLU A 155 41.06 -6.68 55.69
CA GLU A 155 40.78 -7.87 56.47
C GLU A 155 42.04 -8.52 57.03
N LYS A 156 43.06 -8.69 56.20
CA LYS A 156 44.37 -9.16 56.64
C LYS A 156 44.95 -8.23 57.71
N SER A 157 44.84 -6.91 57.53
CA SER A 157 45.36 -5.94 58.50
C SER A 157 44.65 -6.02 59.86
N VAL A 158 43.33 -6.19 59.88
CA VAL A 158 42.53 -6.34 61.11
C VAL A 158 42.87 -7.68 61.78
N LYS A 159 42.98 -8.77 61.02
CA LYS A 159 43.38 -10.09 61.54
C LYS A 159 44.79 -10.05 62.15
N ILE A 160 45.75 -9.39 61.49
CA ILE A 160 47.11 -9.23 62.02
C ILE A 160 47.08 -8.42 63.32
N ARG A 161 46.36 -7.30 63.34
CA ARG A 161 46.21 -6.45 64.54
C ARG A 161 45.57 -7.22 65.70
N LEU A 162 44.51 -7.98 65.44
CA LEU A 162 43.87 -8.85 66.43
C LEU A 162 44.87 -9.86 67.00
N LYS A 163 45.60 -10.59 66.15
CA LYS A 163 46.64 -11.53 66.60
C LYS A 163 47.71 -10.87 67.47
N HIS A 164 48.14 -9.64 67.13
CA HIS A 164 49.09 -8.89 67.95
C HIS A 164 48.49 -8.47 69.30
N MET A 165 47.23 -8.06 69.33
CA MET A 165 46.53 -7.70 70.57
C MET A 165 46.22 -8.94 71.44
N GLU A 166 45.87 -10.07 70.83
CA GLU A 166 45.72 -11.37 71.47
C GLU A 166 47.05 -11.79 72.11
N ALA A 167 48.14 -11.82 71.35
CA ALA A 167 49.48 -12.14 71.87
C ALA A 167 49.94 -11.14 72.96
N TYR A 168 49.53 -9.87 72.87
CA TYR A 168 49.80 -8.87 73.90
C TYR A 168 49.09 -9.21 75.21
N CYS A 169 47.82 -9.61 75.14
CA CYS A 169 46.98 -9.93 76.30
C CYS A 169 47.27 -11.33 76.87
N ASP A 170 47.57 -12.32 76.02
CA ASP A 170 47.90 -13.71 76.40
C ASP A 170 49.33 -13.88 76.94
N GLY A 171 50.22 -12.91 76.68
CA GLY A 171 51.60 -12.89 77.16
C GLY A 171 51.75 -12.80 78.70
N LEU A 172 50.64 -12.73 79.43
CA LEU A 172 50.58 -12.89 80.89
C LEU A 172 50.98 -14.33 81.29
N GLY A 173 52.28 -14.57 81.42
CA GLY A 173 52.81 -15.75 82.14
C GLY A 173 53.72 -16.71 81.37
N ARG A 174 54.14 -16.43 80.12
CA ARG A 174 55.00 -17.36 79.34
C ARG A 174 56.38 -16.86 78.93
N THR A 175 56.75 -15.60 79.15
CA THR A 175 58.11 -15.12 78.86
C THR A 175 58.81 -14.62 80.13
N SER A 176 59.50 -15.54 80.80
CA SER A 176 60.53 -15.27 81.80
C SER A 176 61.82 -14.79 81.10
N ASN A 177 61.83 -13.58 80.56
CA ASN A 177 63.08 -12.88 80.24
C ASN A 177 63.39 -11.94 81.40
N ALA A 178 64.47 -12.24 82.13
CA ALA A 178 64.78 -11.66 83.43
C ALA A 178 65.25 -10.18 83.43
N ASP A 179 65.30 -9.53 82.26
CA ASP A 179 65.88 -8.17 82.08
C ASP A 179 64.91 -7.12 81.53
N LEU A 180 63.60 -7.40 81.44
CA LEU A 180 62.58 -6.41 81.03
C LEU A 180 61.53 -6.19 82.13
N PRO A 181 61.03 -4.94 82.33
CA PRO A 181 60.00 -4.65 83.32
C PRO A 181 58.75 -5.53 83.15
N PRO A 182 58.08 -5.96 84.24
CA PRO A 182 56.89 -6.79 84.18
C PRO A 182 55.78 -6.05 83.42
N ARG A 183 55.27 -6.69 82.37
CA ARG A 183 54.25 -6.13 81.48
C ARG A 183 52.87 -6.19 82.14
N ILE A 184 52.18 -5.06 82.29
CA ILE A 184 50.84 -4.97 82.91
C ILE A 184 49.80 -4.74 81.80
N VAL A 185 48.90 -5.70 81.60
CA VAL A 185 47.72 -5.56 80.74
C VAL A 185 46.63 -4.84 81.54
N THR A 186 46.09 -3.76 81.01
CA THR A 186 45.04 -2.98 81.69
C THR A 186 43.65 -3.40 81.23
N GLU A 187 42.61 -3.12 82.04
CA GLU A 187 41.21 -3.34 81.65
C GLU A 187 40.84 -2.60 80.35
N ARG A 188 41.49 -1.47 80.10
CA ARG A 188 41.37 -0.71 78.85
C ARG A 188 41.83 -1.53 77.64
N ASP A 189 42.91 -2.30 77.76
CA ASP A 189 43.46 -3.11 76.67
C ASP A 189 42.52 -4.27 76.32
N LEU A 190 41.89 -4.90 77.32
CA LEU A 190 40.87 -5.94 77.11
C LEU A 190 39.61 -5.40 76.43
N ARG A 191 39.15 -4.19 76.81
CA ARG A 191 38.03 -3.53 76.12
C ARG A 191 38.37 -3.20 74.66
N LEU A 192 39.60 -2.76 74.38
CA LEU A 192 40.08 -2.51 73.02
C LEU A 192 40.13 -3.79 72.18
N LEU A 193 40.57 -4.90 72.77
CA LEU A 193 40.53 -6.23 72.11
C LEU A 193 39.09 -6.64 71.76
N GLY A 194 38.15 -6.48 72.70
CA GLY A 194 36.72 -6.71 72.46
C GLY A 194 36.15 -5.85 71.33
N GLN A 195 36.54 -4.58 71.25
CA GLN A 195 36.16 -3.71 70.13
C GLN A 195 36.70 -4.21 68.79
N GLN A 196 37.94 -4.71 68.74
CA GLN A 196 38.51 -5.26 67.51
C GLN A 196 37.81 -6.55 67.05
N TYR A 197 37.32 -7.39 67.98
CA TYR A 197 36.49 -8.54 67.60
C TYR A 197 35.16 -8.13 66.98
N ASN A 198 34.50 -7.12 67.55
CA ASN A 198 33.27 -6.57 66.96
C ASN A 198 33.51 -6.02 65.54
N VAL A 199 34.67 -5.38 65.31
CA VAL A 199 35.06 -4.91 63.97
C VAL A 199 35.25 -6.08 63.01
N ARG A 200 35.94 -7.15 63.42
CA ARG A 200 36.10 -8.37 62.60
C ARG A 200 34.75 -9.01 62.25
N ASP A 201 33.87 -9.16 63.24
CA ASP A 201 32.60 -9.87 63.06
C ASP A 201 31.58 -9.06 62.23
N GLY A 202 31.66 -7.73 62.28
CA GLY A 202 30.88 -6.84 61.41
C GLY A 202 31.46 -6.66 59.99
N MET A 203 32.70 -7.07 59.78
CA MET A 203 33.47 -6.71 58.58
C MET A 203 32.87 -7.28 57.29
N GLU A 204 32.49 -8.56 57.29
CA GLU A 204 31.95 -9.25 56.12
C GLU A 204 30.65 -8.57 55.62
N ARG A 205 29.76 -8.18 56.54
CA ARG A 205 28.53 -7.47 56.20
C ARG A 205 28.82 -6.10 55.59
N LEU A 206 29.79 -5.36 56.14
CA LEU A 206 30.20 -4.06 55.61
C LEU A 206 30.86 -4.19 54.22
N HIS A 207 31.70 -5.21 54.04
CA HIS A 207 32.32 -5.52 52.74
C HIS A 207 31.25 -5.83 51.69
N GLN A 208 30.29 -6.69 52.03
CA GLN A 208 29.21 -7.04 51.12
C GLN A 208 28.32 -5.83 50.79
N ALA A 209 27.97 -5.01 51.78
CA ALA A 209 27.20 -3.80 51.54
C ALA A 209 27.93 -2.83 50.60
N LYS A 210 29.25 -2.66 50.76
CA LYS A 210 30.06 -1.80 49.89
C LYS A 210 30.14 -2.33 48.45
N ILE A 211 30.28 -3.65 48.27
CA ILE A 211 30.24 -4.30 46.95
C ILE A 211 28.86 -4.12 46.31
N ASN A 212 27.78 -4.31 47.05
CA ASN A 212 26.42 -4.14 46.54
C ASN A 212 26.17 -2.70 46.06
N VAL A 213 26.53 -1.70 46.86
CA VAL A 213 26.39 -0.28 46.46
C VAL A 213 27.20 0.03 45.20
N LEU A 214 28.39 -0.56 45.04
CA LEU A 214 29.17 -0.41 43.82
C LEU A 214 28.42 -1.02 42.63
N ARG A 215 27.95 -2.26 42.76
CA ARG A 215 27.22 -2.99 41.71
C ARG A 215 25.93 -2.30 41.31
N ASP A 216 25.14 -1.79 42.26
CA ASP A 216 23.91 -1.05 41.96
C ASP A 216 24.21 0.22 41.15
N ARG A 217 25.29 0.91 41.50
CA ARG A 217 25.73 2.11 40.78
C ARG A 217 26.26 1.78 39.38
N GLN A 218 26.91 0.63 39.22
CA GLN A 218 27.38 0.11 37.93
C GLN A 218 26.20 -0.32 37.04
N ALA A 219 25.23 -1.04 37.60
CA ALA A 219 24.02 -1.49 36.93
C ALA A 219 23.23 -0.29 36.38
N LYS A 220 22.99 0.74 37.20
CA LYS A 220 22.31 1.96 36.75
C LYS A 220 23.05 2.66 35.59
N ARG A 221 24.39 2.73 35.62
CA ARG A 221 25.16 3.31 34.52
C ARG A 221 25.06 2.49 33.24
N MET A 222 25.00 1.17 33.37
CA MET A 222 24.85 0.26 32.24
C MET A 222 23.46 0.38 31.63
N GLU A 223 22.40 0.43 32.45
CA GLU A 223 21.02 0.70 32.04
C GLU A 223 20.91 2.01 31.27
N GLU A 224 21.40 3.13 31.84
CA GLU A 224 21.39 4.43 31.15
C GLU A 224 22.19 4.43 29.84
N LEU A 225 23.22 3.57 29.70
CA LEU A 225 23.95 3.43 28.44
C LEU A 225 23.09 2.69 27.41
N LEU A 226 22.49 1.57 27.80
CA LEU A 226 21.65 0.76 26.92
C LEU A 226 20.43 1.53 26.44
N GLU A 227 19.76 2.28 27.32
CA GLU A 227 18.62 3.13 26.94
C GLU A 227 19.00 4.16 25.87
N ARG A 228 20.17 4.80 25.99
CA ARG A 228 20.66 5.75 24.99
C ARG A 228 20.95 5.06 23.65
N GLN A 229 21.55 3.87 23.69
CA GLN A 229 21.84 3.07 22.49
C GLN A 229 20.56 2.59 21.79
N GLU A 230 19.54 2.20 22.56
CA GLU A 230 18.23 1.82 22.04
C GLU A 230 17.54 3.00 21.35
N GLN A 231 17.53 4.18 21.98
CA GLN A 231 16.99 5.40 21.36
C GLN A 231 17.72 5.83 20.08
N GLU A 232 19.04 5.59 20.01
CA GLU A 232 19.81 5.86 18.79
C GLU A 232 19.43 4.91 17.65
N LEU A 233 19.21 3.62 17.96
CA LEU A 233 18.74 2.63 17.00
C LEU A 233 17.30 2.92 16.54
N GLU A 234 16.40 3.28 17.47
CA GLU A 234 15.01 3.64 17.18
C GLU A 234 14.94 4.83 16.22
N LYS A 235 15.70 5.90 16.49
CA LYS A 235 15.77 7.06 15.57
C LYS A 235 16.28 6.68 14.18
N LEU A 236 17.13 5.66 14.08
CA LEU A 236 17.64 5.20 12.80
C LEU A 236 16.63 4.32 12.07
N THR A 237 15.83 3.51 12.79
CA THR A 237 14.72 2.76 12.20
C THR A 237 13.60 3.68 11.74
N ASP A 238 13.26 4.73 12.50
CA ASP A 238 12.25 5.71 12.10
C ASP A 238 12.64 6.42 10.80
N ARG A 239 13.92 6.80 10.68
CA ARG A 239 14.45 7.40 9.44
C ARG A 239 14.37 6.44 8.26
N LYS A 240 14.68 5.16 8.49
CA LYS A 240 14.54 4.11 7.46
C LYS A 240 13.09 4.00 6.99
N GLU A 241 12.15 3.98 7.92
CA GLU A 241 10.72 3.88 7.61
C GLU A 241 10.26 5.11 6.80
N GLN A 242 10.63 6.31 7.23
CA GLN A 242 10.33 7.54 6.50
C GLN A 242 10.89 7.53 5.08
N ASP A 243 12.13 7.07 4.89
CA ASP A 243 12.74 6.98 3.56
C ASP A 243 12.06 5.93 2.67
N ILE A 244 11.58 4.82 3.25
CA ILE A 244 10.79 3.82 2.53
C ILE A 244 9.45 4.40 2.08
N GLU A 245 8.77 5.14 2.96
CA GLU A 245 7.52 5.83 2.63
C GLU A 245 7.72 6.85 1.52
N ASN A 246 8.76 7.69 1.61
CA ASN A 246 9.12 8.66 0.58
C ASN A 246 9.37 7.96 -0.78
N LEU A 247 10.12 6.86 -0.77
CA LEU A 247 10.37 6.06 -1.98
C LEU A 247 9.09 5.45 -2.56
N ALA A 248 8.13 5.06 -1.72
CA ALA A 248 6.83 4.57 -2.16
C ALA A 248 5.97 5.69 -2.76
N THR A 249 5.99 6.89 -2.17
CA THR A 249 5.27 8.05 -2.72
C THR A 249 5.83 8.49 -4.07
N ASP A 250 7.17 8.53 -4.21
CA ASP A 250 7.82 8.87 -5.47
C ASP A 250 7.47 7.86 -6.56
N PHE A 251 7.43 6.57 -6.21
CA PHE A 251 7.06 5.51 -7.14
C PHE A 251 5.61 5.59 -7.60
N ALA A 252 4.66 5.87 -6.70
CA ALA A 252 3.26 6.08 -7.07
C ALA A 252 3.11 7.26 -8.04
N GLN A 253 3.86 8.35 -7.81
CA GLN A 253 3.89 9.48 -8.75
C GLN A 253 4.48 9.10 -10.10
N GLU A 254 5.57 8.33 -10.13
CA GLU A 254 6.16 7.80 -11.37
C GLU A 254 5.14 6.93 -12.13
N GLU A 255 4.40 6.04 -11.44
CA GLU A 255 3.34 5.22 -12.04
C GLU A 255 2.21 6.06 -12.64
N ASP A 256 1.72 7.06 -11.91
CA ASP A 256 0.67 7.96 -12.40
C ASP A 256 1.11 8.75 -13.63
N THR A 257 2.36 9.25 -13.64
CA THR A 257 2.89 9.97 -14.80
C THR A 257 3.03 9.05 -16.01
N LEU A 258 3.50 7.81 -15.82
CA LEU A 258 3.61 6.84 -16.88
C LEU A 258 2.24 6.45 -17.43
N ALA A 259 1.25 6.22 -16.55
CA ALA A 259 -0.12 5.90 -16.92
C ALA A 259 -0.75 7.02 -17.78
N LYS A 260 -0.55 8.29 -17.40
CA LYS A 260 -0.98 9.45 -18.20
C LYS A 260 -0.35 9.45 -19.59
N ILE A 261 0.97 9.26 -19.68
CA ILE A 261 1.68 9.22 -20.98
C ILE A 261 1.17 8.08 -21.86
N ILE A 262 0.96 6.89 -21.29
CA ILE A 262 0.42 5.73 -22.02
C ILE A 262 -0.98 6.04 -22.53
N ASN A 263 -1.87 6.56 -21.67
CA ASN A 263 -3.23 6.90 -22.05
C ASN A 263 -3.29 7.98 -23.15
N ASP A 264 -2.48 9.03 -23.04
CA ASP A 264 -2.41 10.09 -24.05
C ASP A 264 -1.92 9.57 -25.41
N ARG A 265 -0.97 8.63 -25.41
CA ARG A 265 -0.50 7.99 -26.64
C ARG A 265 -1.56 7.04 -27.20
N LYS A 266 -2.24 6.25 -26.35
CA LYS A 266 -3.36 5.38 -26.73
C LYS A 266 -4.47 6.18 -27.41
N GLN A 267 -4.90 7.29 -26.80
CA GLN A 267 -5.93 8.17 -27.39
C GLN A 267 -5.50 8.77 -28.72
N ARG A 268 -4.24 9.24 -28.85
CA ARG A 268 -3.72 9.75 -30.13
C ARG A 268 -3.71 8.68 -31.21
N LEU A 269 -3.31 7.46 -30.85
CA LEU A 269 -3.29 6.32 -31.77
C LEU A 269 -4.69 5.95 -32.25
N GLN A 270 -5.66 5.85 -31.32
CA GLN A 270 -7.07 5.60 -31.65
C GLN A 270 -7.65 6.68 -32.57
N ARG A 271 -7.40 7.97 -32.29
CA ARG A 271 -7.85 9.07 -33.16
C ARG A 271 -7.24 8.97 -34.56
N ARG A 272 -5.96 8.64 -34.66
CA ARG A 272 -5.29 8.45 -35.95
C ARG A 272 -5.92 7.29 -36.74
N TRP A 273 -6.23 6.18 -36.08
CA TRP A 273 -6.89 5.04 -36.71
C TRP A 273 -8.29 5.38 -37.20
N LEU A 274 -9.10 6.09 -36.40
CA LEU A 274 -10.42 6.54 -36.83
C LEU A 274 -10.34 7.41 -38.09
N ILE A 275 -9.41 8.37 -38.12
CA ILE A 275 -9.20 9.23 -39.29
C ILE A 275 -8.77 8.39 -40.51
N ALA A 276 -7.85 7.44 -40.34
CA ALA A 276 -7.40 6.59 -41.43
C ALA A 276 -8.53 5.71 -42.01
N ILE A 277 -9.40 5.18 -41.15
CA ILE A 277 -10.59 4.42 -41.57
C ILE A 277 -11.54 5.30 -42.38
N GLU A 278 -11.85 6.51 -41.88
CA GLU A 278 -12.76 7.44 -42.55
C GLU A 278 -12.22 7.93 -43.90
N ILE A 279 -10.91 8.20 -43.99
CA ILE A 279 -10.25 8.56 -45.25
C ILE A 279 -10.38 7.41 -46.25
N LEU A 280 -9.99 6.19 -45.86
CA LEU A 280 -10.05 5.03 -46.75
C LEU A 280 -11.47 4.75 -47.22
N ARG A 281 -12.45 4.89 -46.32
CA ARG A 281 -13.86 4.74 -46.64
C ARG A 281 -14.29 5.74 -47.71
N LYS A 282 -14.01 7.03 -47.52
CA LYS A 282 -14.40 8.07 -48.50
C LYS A 282 -13.69 7.89 -49.84
N GLU A 283 -12.41 7.56 -49.84
CA GLU A 283 -11.65 7.29 -51.06
C GLU A 283 -12.26 6.12 -51.87
N LEU A 284 -12.71 5.07 -51.19
CA LEU A 284 -13.36 3.92 -51.83
C LEU A 284 -14.79 4.21 -52.28
N GLU A 285 -15.57 4.97 -51.50
CA GLU A 285 -16.90 5.43 -51.90
C GLU A 285 -16.83 6.31 -53.17
N GLU A 286 -15.83 7.20 -53.26
CA GLU A 286 -15.59 8.03 -54.44
C GLU A 286 -15.16 7.23 -55.67
N GLN A 287 -14.36 6.18 -55.50
CA GLN A 287 -13.87 5.34 -56.60
C GLN A 287 -14.92 4.35 -57.12
N THR A 288 -15.72 3.77 -56.22
CA THR A 288 -16.60 2.64 -56.53
C THR A 288 -18.06 3.07 -56.71
N GLY A 289 -18.46 4.21 -56.10
CA GLY A 289 -19.83 4.71 -56.08
C GLY A 289 -20.75 4.03 -55.05
N ASP A 290 -20.26 2.99 -54.36
CA ASP A 290 -21.03 2.24 -53.36
C ASP A 290 -20.68 2.69 -51.93
N GLN A 291 -21.66 2.72 -51.01
CA GLN A 291 -21.45 3.13 -49.61
C GLN A 291 -20.76 2.06 -48.76
N TYR A 292 -19.64 2.33 -48.12
CA TYR A 292 -18.97 1.35 -47.25
C TYR A 292 -19.34 1.58 -45.77
N ALA A 293 -19.19 0.55 -44.94
CA ALA A 293 -19.40 0.65 -43.50
C ALA A 293 -18.12 1.10 -42.78
N SER A 294 -18.25 1.68 -41.60
CA SER A 294 -17.08 2.00 -40.76
C SER A 294 -16.43 0.73 -40.25
N LEU A 295 -15.11 0.64 -40.35
CA LEU A 295 -14.33 -0.45 -39.78
C LEU A 295 -14.23 -0.31 -38.25
N ALA A 296 -14.34 -1.42 -37.53
CA ALA A 296 -14.23 -1.43 -36.06
C ALA A 296 -12.76 -1.33 -35.61
N LEU A 297 -12.50 -0.51 -34.59
CA LEU A 297 -11.17 -0.42 -34.00
C LEU A 297 -10.75 -1.76 -33.35
N PRO A 298 -9.45 -2.11 -33.37
CA PRO A 298 -8.89 -3.24 -32.65
C PRO A 298 -9.24 -3.13 -31.16
N VAL A 299 -9.68 -4.25 -30.61
CA VAL A 299 -9.99 -4.35 -29.19
C VAL A 299 -8.67 -4.27 -28.42
N TRP A 300 -8.61 -3.33 -27.47
CA TRP A 300 -7.53 -3.27 -26.51
C TRP A 300 -7.66 -4.47 -25.58
N PRO A 301 -6.57 -5.21 -25.31
CA PRO A 301 -6.66 -6.27 -24.33
C PRO A 301 -6.97 -5.62 -22.97
N ASP A 302 -7.68 -6.33 -22.11
CA ASP A 302 -7.87 -5.83 -20.75
C ASP A 302 -6.51 -5.69 -20.06
N ASP A 303 -6.34 -4.62 -19.29
CA ASP A 303 -5.14 -4.34 -18.49
C ASP A 303 -5.07 -5.28 -17.27
N THR A 304 -5.22 -6.60 -17.48
CA THR A 304 -5.08 -7.62 -16.44
C THR A 304 -3.65 -8.12 -16.30
N GLU A 305 -2.68 -7.46 -16.95
CA GLU A 305 -1.27 -7.83 -16.83
C GLU A 305 -0.81 -7.63 -15.39
N THR A 306 -0.56 -8.74 -14.70
CA THR A 306 -0.09 -8.75 -13.30
C THR A 306 1.38 -8.34 -13.22
N GLN A 307 1.84 -7.97 -12.02
CA GLN A 307 3.25 -7.61 -11.78
C GLN A 307 4.22 -8.70 -12.28
N ASP A 308 3.84 -9.96 -12.11
CA ASP A 308 4.64 -11.11 -12.53
C ASP A 308 4.69 -11.29 -14.06
N GLU A 309 3.64 -10.90 -14.79
CA GLU A 309 3.57 -11.01 -16.26
C GLU A 309 4.37 -9.90 -16.97
N ILE A 310 4.48 -8.72 -16.35
CA ILE A 310 5.26 -7.59 -16.89
C ILE A 310 6.76 -7.76 -16.56
N LEU A 311 7.08 -8.41 -15.43
CA LEU A 311 8.45 -8.77 -15.05
C LEU A 311 8.97 -10.02 -15.75
N ALA A 312 8.09 -10.80 -16.40
CA ALA A 312 8.50 -11.92 -17.23
C ALA A 312 9.45 -11.43 -18.34
N PRO A 313 10.55 -12.17 -18.62
CA PRO A 313 11.49 -11.81 -19.66
C PRO A 313 10.75 -11.62 -20.99
N LEU A 314 10.96 -10.47 -21.65
CA LEU A 314 10.48 -10.27 -23.01
C LEU A 314 11.01 -11.42 -23.87
N PRO A 315 10.17 -12.07 -24.70
CA PRO A 315 10.67 -13.00 -25.71
C PRO A 315 11.70 -12.24 -26.54
N ASN A 316 12.91 -12.81 -26.67
CA ASN A 316 13.94 -12.23 -27.52
C ASN A 316 13.33 -11.98 -28.90
N PRO A 317 13.55 -10.79 -29.51
CA PRO A 317 13.12 -10.59 -30.88
C PRO A 317 13.75 -11.69 -31.74
N PRO A 318 13.02 -12.25 -32.73
CA PRO A 318 13.60 -13.22 -33.63
C PRO A 318 14.84 -12.58 -34.24
N THR A 319 16.00 -13.16 -33.92
CA THR A 319 17.26 -12.86 -34.59
C THR A 319 17.00 -13.10 -36.07
N SER A 320 17.03 -12.02 -36.85
CA SER A 320 17.13 -12.12 -38.29
C SER A 320 18.46 -12.78 -38.60
N GLU A 321 18.45 -14.10 -38.77
CA GLU A 321 19.50 -14.82 -39.46
C GLU A 321 19.32 -14.57 -40.96
N ASP A 322 20.32 -13.92 -41.54
CA ASP A 322 20.52 -13.73 -42.99
C ASP A 322 20.78 -15.06 -43.71
#